data_AF-A0A2V9I903-F1
#
_entry.id   AF-A0A2V9I903-F1
#
_cell.length_a   1.000
_cell.length_b   1.000
_cell.length_c   1.000
_cell.angle_alpha   90.00
_cell.angle_beta   90.00
_cell.angle_gamma   90.00
#
_symmetry.space_group_name_H-M   'P 1'
#
loop_
_entity.id
_entity.type
_entity.pdbx_description
1 polymer ?
#
loop_
_entity_poly.entity_id
_entity_poly.type
_entity_poly.pdbx_seq_one_letter_code
_entity_poly.pdbx_strand_id
1 'polypeptide(L)' 'MRASSRRTRRKAGNKRITIRDVRAELQRLRNRVEDLEDLRDLNAAIERNGAKPGVPWDQAKKELGL' A
#
# COMPACT_ATOMS: atom_id res chain seq x y z
N MET A 1 38.28 -28.22 13.92
CA MET A 1 37.43 -27.04 14.21
C MET A 1 36.29 -26.97 13.19
N ARG A 2 35.13 -26.43 13.59
CA ARG A 2 33.89 -26.10 12.82
C ARG A 2 32.77 -27.16 12.81
N ALA A 3 32.04 -27.21 13.92
CA ALA A 3 30.68 -27.74 13.99
C ALA A 3 29.74 -26.75 14.73
N SER A 4 29.63 -25.50 14.24
CA SER A 4 28.78 -24.47 14.89
C SER A 4 27.76 -23.78 13.97
N SER A 5 27.45 -24.34 12.79
CA SER A 5 26.50 -23.69 11.86
C SER A 5 25.14 -24.39 11.72
N ARG A 6 24.85 -25.43 12.52
CA ARG A 6 23.60 -26.20 12.42
C ARG A 6 22.53 -25.90 13.50
N ARG A 7 22.83 -25.07 14.52
CA ARG A 7 21.89 -24.80 15.63
C ARG A 7 20.93 -23.64 15.42
N THR A 8 21.19 -22.72 14.49
CA THR A 8 20.35 -21.51 14.33
C THR A 8 19.14 -21.70 13.42
N ARG A 9 19.08 -22.77 12.61
CA ARG A 9 17.94 -23.04 11.69
C ARG A 9 16.75 -23.77 12.30
N ARG A 10 16.83 -24.24 13.55
CA ARG A 10 15.80 -25.12 14.16
C ARG A 10 14.78 -24.43 15.09
N LYS A 11 14.80 -23.10 15.20
CA LYS A 11 13.91 -22.35 16.11
C LYS A 11 12.76 -21.60 15.42
N ALA A 12 12.38 -22.01 14.20
CA ALA A 12 11.15 -21.59 13.53
C ALA A 12 10.03 -22.63 13.68
N GLY A 13 10.05 -23.41 14.77
CA GLY A 13 9.04 -24.44 15.04
C GLY A 13 7.73 -23.80 15.51
N ASN A 14 6.65 -24.06 14.76
CA ASN A 14 5.24 -23.92 15.14
C ASN A 14 4.88 -22.73 16.05
N LYS A 15 4.91 -21.51 15.51
CA LYS A 15 4.06 -20.45 16.09
C LYS A 15 2.61 -20.81 15.76
N ARG A 16 1.81 -21.15 16.77
CA ARG A 16 0.35 -21.26 16.62
C ARG A 16 -0.14 -19.90 16.12
N ILE A 17 -0.74 -19.88 14.93
CA ILE A 17 -1.42 -18.70 14.39
C ILE A 17 -2.55 -18.36 15.36
N THR A 18 -2.55 -17.12 15.84
CA THR A 18 -3.60 -16.63 16.72
C THR A 18 -4.62 -15.83 15.92
N ILE A 19 -5.82 -15.66 16.48
CA ILE A 19 -6.84 -14.77 15.91
C ILE A 19 -6.30 -13.34 15.76
N ARG A 20 -5.42 -12.90 16.67
CA ARG A 20 -4.77 -11.59 16.61
C ARG A 20 -3.87 -11.47 15.38
N ASP A 21 -3.12 -12.52 15.03
CA ASP A 21 -2.26 -12.54 13.85
C ASP A 21 -3.10 -12.45 12.57
N VAL A 22 -4.21 -13.21 12.50
CA VAL A 22 -5.14 -13.17 11.37
C VAL A 22 -5.78 -11.79 11.23
N ARG A 23 -6.22 -11.17 12.33
CA ARG A 23 -6.79 -9.81 12.32
C ARG A 23 -5.77 -8.77 11.82
N ALA A 24 -4.51 -8.88 12.27
CA ALA A 24 -3.46 -7.99 11.82
C ALA A 24 -3.20 -8.14 10.31
N GLU A 25 -3.22 -9.38 9.81
CA GLU A 25 -3.05 -9.63 8.38
C GLU A 25 -4.24 -9.14 7.56
N LEU A 26 -5.47 -9.34 8.04
CA LEU A 26 -6.66 -8.82 7.38
C LEU A 26 -6.63 -7.29 7.27
N GLN A 27 -6.18 -6.60 8.32
CA GLN A 27 -6.02 -5.14 8.26
C GLN A 27 -4.96 -4.72 7.24
N ARG A 28 -3.81 -5.41 7.18
CA ARG A 28 -2.78 -5.14 6.18
C ARG A 28 -3.29 -5.35 4.75
N LEU A 29 -4.07 -6.41 4.53
CA LEU A 29 -4.69 -6.67 3.23
C LEU A 29 -5.70 -5.59 2.86
N ARG A 30 -6.54 -5.14 3.82
CA ARG A 30 -7.50 -4.05 3.57
C ARG A 30 -6.81 -2.77 3.15
N ASN A 31 -5.80 -2.32 3.90
CA ASN A 31 -5.04 -1.11 3.55
C ASN A 31 -4.39 -1.26 2.17
N ARG A 32 -3.83 -2.43 1.86
CA ARG A 32 -3.23 -2.67 0.54
C ARG A 32 -4.23 -2.67 -0.60
N VAL A 33 -5.47 -3.11 -0.36
CA VAL A 33 -6.55 -3.03 -1.36
C VAL A 33 -6.94 -1.58 -1.57
N GLU A 34 -7.13 -0.80 -0.50
CA GLU A 34 -7.40 0.64 -0.56
C GLU A 34 -6.31 1.38 -1.37
N ASP A 35 -5.03 1.15 -1.06
CA ASP A 35 -3.91 1.75 -1.81
C ASP A 35 -3.97 1.41 -3.32
N LEU A 36 -4.40 0.19 -3.68
CA LEU A 36 -4.53 -0.24 -5.08
C LEU A 36 -5.75 0.37 -5.77
N GLU A 37 -6.84 0.57 -5.04
CA GLU A 37 -8.04 1.26 -5.54
C GLU A 37 -7.73 2.74 -5.78
N ASP A 38 -7.07 3.42 -4.85
CA ASP A 38 -6.60 4.80 -5.01
C ASP A 38 -5.67 4.96 -6.22
N LEU A 39 -4.73 4.02 -6.41
CA LEU A 39 -3.85 4.01 -7.58
C LEU A 39 -4.62 3.79 -8.89
N ARG A 40 -5.66 2.95 -8.87
CA ARG A 40 -6.51 2.71 -10.04
C ARG A 40 -7.29 3.97 -10.41
N ASP A 41 -7.84 4.65 -9.42
CA ASP A 41 -8.58 5.90 -9.61
C ASP A 41 -7.67 7.03 -10.12
N LEU A 42 -6.44 7.11 -9.59
CA LEU A 42 -5.42 8.03 -10.08
C LEU A 42 -5.06 7.75 -11.55
N ASN A 43 -4.81 6.49 -11.91
CA ASN A 43 -4.51 6.11 -13.29
C ASN A 43 -5.68 6.45 -14.23
N ALA A 44 -6.91 6.18 -13.83
CA ALA A 44 -8.10 6.55 -14.60
C ALA A 44 -8.25 8.07 -14.75
N ALA A 45 -7.90 8.85 -13.72
CA ALA A 45 -7.88 10.31 -13.79
C ALA A 45 -6.80 10.84 -14.74
N ILE A 46 -5.61 10.23 -14.73
CA ILE A 46 -4.52 10.56 -15.67
C ILE A 46 -4.95 10.26 -17.09
N GLU A 47 -5.49 9.07 -17.38
CA GLU A 47 -5.96 8.71 -18.72
C GLU A 47 -7.06 9.68 -19.22
N ARG A 48 -8.04 9.99 -18.36
CA ARG A 48 -9.14 10.90 -18.69
C ARG A 48 -8.69 12.34 -18.93
N ASN A 49 -7.62 12.79 -18.28
CA ASN A 49 -7.21 14.20 -18.28
C ASN A 49 -5.88 14.48 -19.00
N GLY A 50 -5.10 13.47 -19.37
CA GLY A 50 -3.73 13.64 -19.89
C GLY A 50 -3.63 14.44 -21.19
N ALA A 51 -4.70 14.46 -22.00
CA ALA A 51 -4.78 15.25 -23.22
C ALA A 51 -5.49 16.61 -23.04
N LYS A 52 -6.04 16.89 -21.85
CA LYS A 52 -6.75 18.14 -21.60
C LYS A 52 -5.74 19.23 -21.23
N PRO A 53 -5.91 20.46 -21.73
CA PRO A 53 -5.11 21.58 -21.27
C PRO A 53 -5.31 21.76 -19.76
N GLY A 54 -4.22 22.08 -19.05
CA GLY A 54 -4.30 22.43 -17.64
C GLY A 54 -5.13 23.70 -17.43
N VAL A 55 -5.70 23.84 -16.23
CA VAL A 55 -6.38 25.07 -15.82
C VAL A 55 -5.33 26.11 -15.44
N PRO A 56 -5.40 27.36 -15.92
CA PRO A 56 -4.51 28.43 -15.48
C PRO A 56 -4.54 28.60 -13.96
N TRP A 57 -3.38 28.84 -13.35
CA TRP A 57 -3.25 28.87 -11.90
C TRP A 57 -4.15 29.92 -11.22
N ASP A 58 -4.32 31.09 -11.83
CA ASP A 58 -5.20 32.14 -11.31
C ASP A 58 -6.68 31.71 -11.31
N GLN A 59 -7.10 30.92 -12.29
CA GLN A 59 -8.44 30.34 -12.33
C GLN A 59 -8.59 29.26 -11.25
N ALA A 60 -7.59 28.37 -11.12
CA ALA A 60 -7.61 27.30 -10.11
C ALA A 60 -7.72 27.87 -8.67
N LYS A 61 -6.96 28.93 -8.36
CA LYS A 61 -7.06 29.62 -7.06
C LYS A 61 -8.48 30.10 -6.76
N LYS A 62 -9.11 30.78 -7.72
CA LYS A 62 -10.48 31.28 -7.58
C LYS A 62 -11.48 30.16 -7.34
N GLU A 63 -11.36 29.05 -8.05
CA GLU A 63 -12.23 27.87 -7.88
C GLU A 63 -12.03 27.17 -6.53
N LEU A 64 -10.80 27.19 -6.00
CA LEU A 64 -10.45 26.61 -4.70
C LEU A 64 -10.64 27.57 -3.51
N GLY A 65 -10.97 28.84 -3.75
CA GLY A 65 -11.10 29.86 -2.72
C GLY A 65 -9.78 30.29 -2.06
N LEU A 66 -8.67 30.21 -2.81
CA LEU A 66 -7.30 30.55 -2.38
C LEU A 66 -6.84 31.94 -2.88
#